data_AF-A0A7S2D0P6-F1
#
_entry.id   AF-A0A7S2D0P6-F1
#
_cell.length_a   1.000
_cell.length_b   1.000
_cell.length_c   1.000
_cell.angle_alpha   90.00
_cell.angle_beta   90.00
_cell.angle_gamma   90.00
#
_symmetry.space_group_name_H-M   'P 1'
#
loop_
_entity.id
_entity.type
_entity.pdbx_description
1 polymer ?
#
loop_
_entity_poly.entity_id
_entity_poly.type
_entity_poly.pdbx_seq_one_letter_code
_entity_poly.pdbx_strand_id
1 'polypeptide(L)'
;GDPSRSHKPVAPAQAGPQPALRYEPWLVGGEVPRVDCSSPAGFQKALDGYVSKHLPVVMEHLNIMPAISKWSLEYLRAHTNDWPGMNVLRSSGSDNRYLYYVPEQADRDMSAFRDAPRQASQDHLMSFSGFLSSAREDPGCRYYLQAPIVLRSPDDRGIIEENWSKGIDGTLRADCDRDVDRTKLEALGAAGQFGNWSRSQLFVGPVGTLGFGHFD
;
A
#
# COMPACT_ATOMS: atom_id res chain seq x y z
N GLY A 1 -27.80 31.91 42.66
CA GLY A 1 -26.44 31.40 42.37
C GLY A 1 -25.78 32.41 41.45
N ASP A 2 -24.65 32.95 41.88
CA ASP A 2 -23.93 34.11 41.33
C ASP A 2 -23.57 33.98 39.82
N PRO A 3 -23.86 34.98 38.96
CA PRO A 3 -23.54 34.97 37.52
C PRO A 3 -22.10 35.41 37.17
N SER A 4 -21.17 35.47 38.14
CA SER A 4 -19.81 36.01 37.93
C SER A 4 -18.69 34.99 37.65
N ARG A 5 -18.98 33.81 37.08
CA ARG A 5 -17.90 32.93 36.56
C ARG A 5 -17.54 33.30 35.13
N SER A 6 -16.64 34.28 34.99
CA SER A 6 -15.92 34.58 33.76
C SER A 6 -15.17 33.33 33.28
N HIS A 7 -15.55 32.76 32.13
CA HIS A 7 -14.67 31.84 31.41
C HIS A 7 -13.47 32.64 30.91
N LYS A 8 -12.34 32.55 31.63
CA LYS A 8 -11.06 32.99 31.09
C LYS A 8 -10.75 32.09 29.88
N PRO A 9 -10.43 32.65 28.69
CA PRO A 9 -9.92 31.86 27.59
C PRO A 9 -8.66 31.13 28.05
N VAL A 10 -8.66 29.81 27.93
CA VAL A 10 -7.44 29.03 28.07
C VAL A 10 -6.58 29.40 26.86
N ALA A 11 -5.41 30.00 27.12
CA ALA A 11 -4.46 30.30 26.06
C ALA A 11 -4.14 28.99 25.30
N PRO A 12 -4.09 29.01 23.96
CA PRO A 12 -3.72 27.81 23.21
C PRO A 12 -2.36 27.32 23.72
N ALA A 13 -2.28 26.02 24.01
CA ALA A 13 -1.03 25.38 24.39
C ALA A 13 0.03 25.78 23.36
N GLN A 14 1.15 26.32 23.83
CA GLN A 14 2.30 26.58 22.98
C GLN A 14 2.70 25.25 22.35
N ALA A 15 2.53 25.15 21.04
CA ALA A 15 3.04 24.02 20.28
C ALA A 15 4.55 23.96 20.53
N GLY A 16 4.99 22.93 21.25
CA GLY A 16 6.40 22.58 21.29
C GLY A 16 6.92 22.40 19.87
N PRO A 17 8.25 22.48 19.65
CA PRO A 17 8.82 22.30 18.32
C PRO A 17 8.34 20.95 17.75
N GLN A 18 7.51 21.01 16.69
CA GLN A 18 7.13 19.84 15.94
C GLN A 18 8.43 19.18 15.44
N PRO A 19 8.65 17.88 15.67
CA PRO A 19 9.76 17.18 15.03
C PRO A 19 9.59 17.36 13.51
N ALA A 20 10.66 17.82 12.87
CA ALA A 20 10.66 18.26 11.49
C ALA A 20 10.11 17.19 10.54
N LEU A 21 8.99 17.49 9.87
CA LEU A 21 8.69 16.95 8.55
C LEU A 21 9.94 17.15 7.69
N ARG A 22 10.62 16.08 7.24
CA ARG A 22 11.69 16.23 6.23
C ARG A 22 12.11 14.92 5.54
N TYR A 23 11.34 14.55 4.52
CA TYR A 23 11.92 14.29 3.20
C TYR A 23 11.56 15.48 2.30
N GLU A 24 12.54 16.20 1.76
CA GLU A 24 12.34 17.22 0.71
C GLU A 24 13.63 17.55 -0.05
N PRO A 25 13.84 16.95 -1.22
CA PRO A 25 14.49 17.65 -2.31
C PRO A 25 13.43 17.87 -3.40
N TRP A 26 12.50 18.76 -3.07
CA TRP A 26 11.36 19.26 -3.86
C TRP A 26 10.36 18.18 -4.35
N LEU A 27 9.84 17.39 -3.41
CA LEU A 27 8.58 16.61 -3.42
C LEU A 27 8.02 15.78 -4.60
N VAL A 28 8.46 15.85 -5.86
CA VAL A 28 7.95 14.96 -6.94
C VAL A 28 8.84 14.91 -8.19
N GLY A 29 10.09 15.39 -8.14
CA GLY A 29 10.95 15.45 -9.33
C GLY A 29 12.47 15.38 -9.11
N GLY A 30 12.92 14.92 -7.94
CA GLY A 30 14.31 14.52 -7.71
C GLY A 30 14.52 13.02 -7.99
N GLU A 31 15.74 12.62 -8.39
CA GLU A 31 16.06 11.21 -8.54
C GLU A 31 16.11 10.51 -7.18
N VAL A 32 15.35 9.42 -7.02
CA VAL A 32 15.45 8.56 -5.85
C VAL A 32 16.75 7.76 -5.95
N PRO A 33 17.62 7.77 -4.92
CA PRO A 33 18.86 7.02 -4.92
C PRO A 33 18.64 5.54 -5.23
N ARG A 34 19.48 4.97 -6.10
CA ARG A 34 19.44 3.56 -6.47
C ARG A 34 20.65 2.83 -5.88
N VAL A 35 20.43 1.69 -5.24
CA VAL A 35 21.49 0.89 -4.63
C VAL A 35 21.33 -0.56 -5.06
N ASP A 36 22.37 -1.12 -5.70
CA ASP A 36 22.43 -2.53 -6.02
C ASP A 36 22.57 -3.37 -4.74
N CYS A 37 21.57 -4.21 -4.47
CA CYS A 37 21.47 -5.09 -3.31
C CYS A 37 21.74 -6.57 -3.67
N SER A 38 22.38 -6.81 -4.83
CA SER A 38 22.86 -8.15 -5.24
C SER A 38 23.89 -8.75 -4.28
N SER A 39 24.62 -7.91 -3.53
CA SER A 39 25.64 -8.31 -2.55
C SER A 39 25.27 -7.89 -1.13
N PRO A 40 25.79 -8.59 -0.09
CA PRO A 40 25.59 -8.19 1.30
C PRO A 40 26.05 -6.76 1.60
N ALA A 41 27.17 -6.32 1.02
CA ALA A 41 27.68 -4.95 1.21
C ALA A 41 26.75 -3.89 0.60
N GLY A 42 26.19 -4.16 -0.58
CA GLY A 42 25.21 -3.28 -1.23
C GLY A 42 23.91 -3.18 -0.43
N PHE A 43 23.41 -4.33 0.06
CA PHE A 43 22.25 -4.36 0.94
C PHE A 43 22.50 -3.57 2.23
N GLN A 44 23.64 -3.78 2.90
CA GLN A 44 23.99 -3.05 4.13
C GLN A 44 24.10 -1.53 3.88
N LYS A 45 24.69 -1.12 2.74
CA LYS A 45 24.74 0.29 2.34
C LYS A 45 23.33 0.91 2.23
N ALA A 46 22.35 0.16 1.71
CA ALA A 46 20.98 0.64 1.63
C ALA A 46 20.33 0.79 3.01
N LEU A 47 20.57 -0.18 3.92
CA LEU A 47 20.06 -0.15 5.30
C LEU A 47 20.61 1.06 6.09
N ASP A 48 21.93 1.23 6.13
CA ASP A 48 22.59 2.27 6.92
C ASP A 48 22.49 3.66 6.27
N GLY A 49 22.50 3.68 4.94
CA GLY A 49 22.49 4.91 4.16
C GLY A 49 21.13 5.60 4.14
N TYR A 50 20.06 4.81 4.06
CA TYR A 50 18.73 5.29 3.69
C TYR A 50 17.62 4.78 4.61
N VAL A 51 17.48 3.46 4.77
CA VAL A 51 16.34 2.86 5.50
C VAL A 51 16.31 3.29 6.96
N SER A 52 17.44 3.22 7.67
CA SER A 52 17.56 3.66 9.07
C SER A 52 17.32 5.15 9.29
N LYS A 53 17.40 5.94 8.22
CA LYS A 53 17.17 7.39 8.24
C LYS A 53 15.79 7.76 7.69
N HIS A 54 14.95 6.77 7.39
CA HIS A 54 13.63 6.97 6.78
C HIS A 54 13.68 7.77 5.47
N LEU A 55 14.74 7.56 4.67
CA LEU A 55 14.90 8.19 3.36
C LEU A 55 14.50 7.22 2.25
N PRO A 56 13.87 7.70 1.15
CA PRO A 56 13.49 6.85 0.03
C PRO A 56 14.73 6.33 -0.70
N VAL A 57 14.66 5.08 -1.14
CA VAL A 57 15.72 4.39 -1.90
C VAL A 57 15.09 3.34 -2.82
N VAL A 58 15.62 3.20 -4.04
CA VAL A 58 15.35 2.06 -4.91
C VAL A 58 16.41 0.99 -4.65
N MET A 59 15.99 -0.13 -4.08
CA MET A 59 16.87 -1.28 -3.79
C MET A 59 16.84 -2.25 -4.97
N GLU A 60 17.79 -2.11 -5.89
CA GLU A 60 17.89 -2.95 -7.08
C GLU A 60 18.35 -4.36 -6.71
N HIS A 61 17.87 -5.37 -7.43
CA HIS A 61 18.21 -6.78 -7.18
C HIS A 61 18.00 -7.24 -5.72
N LEU A 62 17.12 -6.56 -4.97
CA LEU A 62 16.79 -6.91 -3.58
C LEU A 62 16.28 -8.35 -3.48
N ASN A 63 15.49 -8.78 -4.46
CA ASN A 63 14.95 -10.13 -4.58
C ASN A 63 14.21 -10.63 -3.32
N ILE A 64 13.48 -9.74 -2.64
CA ILE A 64 12.74 -10.07 -1.41
C ILE A 64 11.58 -11.04 -1.67
N MET A 65 11.01 -11.01 -2.88
CA MET A 65 9.99 -11.95 -3.35
C MET A 65 10.42 -12.52 -4.72
N PRO A 66 11.31 -13.53 -4.78
CA PRO A 66 11.83 -14.06 -6.05
C PRO A 66 10.75 -14.56 -7.00
N ALA A 67 9.65 -15.07 -6.44
CA ALA A 67 8.51 -15.59 -7.18
C ALA A 67 7.83 -14.57 -8.10
N ILE A 68 7.97 -13.25 -7.86
CA ILE A 68 7.34 -12.24 -8.73
C ILE A 68 7.89 -12.26 -10.16
N SER A 69 9.11 -12.79 -10.36
CA SER A 69 9.73 -12.89 -11.69
C SER A 69 8.98 -13.82 -12.66
N LYS A 70 8.19 -14.78 -12.14
CA LYS A 70 7.34 -15.69 -12.94
C LYS A 70 5.89 -15.19 -13.07
N TRP A 71 5.51 -14.10 -12.41
CA TRP A 71 4.12 -13.64 -12.43
C TRP A 71 3.78 -12.96 -13.76
N SER A 72 2.99 -13.64 -14.58
CA SER A 72 2.27 -13.08 -15.73
C SER A 72 0.77 -13.00 -15.45
N LEU A 73 0.00 -12.35 -16.34
CA LEU A 73 -1.46 -12.35 -16.24
C LEU A 73 -2.02 -13.78 -16.34
N GLU A 74 -1.41 -14.65 -17.14
CA GLU A 74 -1.77 -16.06 -17.27
C GLU A 74 -1.45 -16.83 -15.98
N TYR A 75 -0.27 -16.62 -15.40
CA TYR A 75 0.10 -17.22 -14.11
C TYR A 75 -0.88 -16.81 -13.00
N LEU A 76 -1.12 -15.50 -12.86
CA LEU A 76 -2.07 -14.99 -11.88
C LEU A 76 -3.48 -15.54 -12.11
N ARG A 77 -3.92 -15.65 -13.37
CA ARG A 77 -5.21 -16.26 -13.71
C ARG A 77 -5.28 -17.75 -13.35
N ALA A 78 -4.19 -18.50 -13.51
CA ALA A 78 -4.15 -19.92 -13.17
C ALA A 78 -4.18 -20.17 -11.65
N HIS A 79 -3.73 -19.20 -10.85
CA HIS A 79 -3.62 -19.31 -9.39
C HIS A 79 -4.62 -18.42 -8.62
N THR A 80 -5.63 -17.90 -9.33
CA THR A 80 -6.76 -17.17 -8.78
C THR A 80 -8.07 -17.89 -9.13
N ASN A 81 -9.13 -17.64 -8.36
CA ASN A 81 -10.45 -18.27 -8.57
C ASN A 81 -11.56 -17.23 -8.75
N ASP A 82 -12.80 -17.70 -8.90
CA ASP A 82 -13.97 -16.87 -9.18
C ASP A 82 -14.53 -16.12 -7.94
N TRP A 83 -13.81 -16.10 -6.81
CA TRP A 83 -14.21 -15.33 -5.65
C TRP A 83 -14.29 -13.83 -5.98
N PRO A 84 -15.46 -13.19 -5.84
CA PRO A 84 -15.70 -11.84 -6.36
C PRO A 84 -15.27 -10.74 -5.38
N GLY A 85 -14.28 -10.97 -4.51
CA GLY A 85 -13.92 -10.03 -3.44
C GLY A 85 -12.63 -9.24 -3.68
N MET A 86 -12.09 -9.24 -4.89
CA MET A 86 -10.95 -8.39 -5.21
C MET A 86 -11.43 -6.97 -5.51
N ASN A 87 -10.81 -5.98 -4.85
CA ASN A 87 -11.14 -4.58 -5.08
C ASN A 87 -10.57 -4.12 -6.42
N VAL A 88 -11.42 -3.53 -7.25
CA VAL A 88 -11.07 -3.00 -8.56
C VAL A 88 -11.65 -1.61 -8.72
N LEU A 89 -10.79 -0.64 -9.02
CA LEU A 89 -11.19 0.71 -9.33
C LEU A 89 -11.37 0.85 -10.84
N ARG A 90 -12.46 1.46 -11.27
CA ARG A 90 -12.69 1.84 -12.65
C ARG A 90 -12.66 3.36 -12.78
N SER A 91 -11.76 3.91 -13.60
CA SER A 91 -11.71 5.36 -13.80
C SER A 91 -12.96 5.86 -14.55
N SER A 92 -13.46 7.03 -14.15
CA SER A 92 -14.58 7.69 -14.81
C SER A 92 -14.17 8.42 -16.10
N GLY A 93 -12.88 8.79 -16.22
CA GLY A 93 -12.31 9.52 -17.36
C GLY A 93 -11.28 8.70 -18.14
N SER A 94 -10.76 9.28 -19.22
CA SER A 94 -9.68 8.70 -20.05
C SER A 94 -8.30 8.77 -19.41
N ASP A 95 -8.14 9.58 -18.36
CA ASP A 95 -6.85 9.88 -17.74
C ASP A 95 -6.37 8.80 -16.75
N ASN A 96 -7.10 7.68 -16.61
CA ASN A 96 -6.79 6.59 -15.67
C ASN A 96 -6.43 7.10 -14.26
N ARG A 97 -7.26 8.03 -13.76
CA ARG A 97 -7.16 8.58 -12.41
C ARG A 97 -8.01 7.74 -11.47
N TYR A 98 -7.43 7.32 -10.36
CA TYR A 98 -8.07 6.46 -9.37
C TYR A 98 -7.98 7.07 -7.97
N LEU A 99 -9.12 7.48 -7.41
CA LEU A 99 -9.17 7.96 -6.03
C LEU A 99 -9.47 6.80 -5.09
N TYR A 100 -8.64 6.67 -4.06
CA TYR A 100 -8.83 5.71 -2.99
C TYR A 100 -9.74 6.34 -1.94
N TYR A 101 -10.92 5.75 -1.75
CA TYR A 101 -11.74 6.01 -0.57
C TYR A 101 -11.82 4.71 0.21
N VAL A 102 -11.47 4.75 1.50
CA VAL A 102 -11.60 3.59 2.39
C VAL A 102 -12.78 3.88 3.33
N PRO A 103 -13.97 3.33 3.06
CA PRO A 103 -15.14 3.59 3.90
C PRO A 103 -14.98 3.05 5.34
N GLU A 104 -14.12 2.04 5.53
CA GLU A 104 -13.99 1.31 6.80
C GLU A 104 -12.68 1.54 7.60
N GLN A 105 -11.95 2.65 7.42
CA GLN A 105 -10.95 3.05 8.42
C GLN A 105 -11.67 3.61 9.66
N ALA A 106 -11.96 2.73 10.63
CA ALA A 106 -12.76 3.02 11.83
C ALA A 106 -12.15 4.09 12.78
N ASP A 107 -10.91 4.47 12.54
CA ASP A 107 -10.06 5.33 13.38
C ASP A 107 -9.69 6.66 12.72
N ARG A 108 -10.07 6.89 11.44
CA ARG A 108 -9.91 8.20 10.77
C ARG A 108 -11.27 8.91 10.67
N ASP A 109 -11.34 10.14 11.18
CA ASP A 109 -12.52 11.00 11.01
C ASP A 109 -12.66 11.41 9.52
N MET A 110 -13.47 10.65 8.79
CA MET A 110 -13.80 10.89 7.40
C MET A 110 -15.09 11.72 7.23
N SER A 111 -15.63 12.30 8.32
CA SER A 111 -16.86 13.11 8.26
C SER A 111 -16.76 14.29 7.29
N ALA A 112 -15.56 14.88 7.17
CA ALA A 112 -15.28 15.99 6.26
C ALA A 112 -15.36 15.64 4.77
N PHE A 113 -15.30 14.35 4.40
CA PHE A 113 -15.24 13.90 3.00
C PHE A 113 -16.42 13.00 2.60
N ARG A 114 -17.43 12.86 3.47
CA ARG A 114 -18.62 12.04 3.22
C ARG A 114 -19.35 12.43 1.94
N ASP A 115 -19.39 13.73 1.65
CA ASP A 115 -20.06 14.31 0.48
C ASP A 115 -19.08 14.66 -0.66
N ALA A 116 -17.80 14.25 -0.55
CA ALA A 116 -16.80 14.52 -1.57
C ALA A 116 -17.16 13.78 -2.88
N PRO A 117 -17.21 14.47 -4.05
CA PRO A 117 -17.60 13.84 -5.30
C PRO A 117 -16.61 12.72 -5.68
N ARG A 118 -17.09 11.46 -5.76
CA ARG A 118 -16.32 10.30 -6.26
C ARG A 118 -16.11 10.32 -7.78
N GLN A 119 -15.90 11.50 -8.36
CA GLN A 119 -15.96 11.70 -9.80
C GLN A 119 -14.80 11.04 -10.55
N ALA A 120 -13.71 10.67 -9.89
CA ALA A 120 -12.54 10.10 -10.56
C ALA A 120 -12.64 8.58 -10.83
N SER A 121 -13.26 7.80 -9.94
CA SER A 121 -13.35 6.33 -10.08
C SER A 121 -14.52 5.71 -9.32
N GLN A 122 -14.91 4.50 -9.75
CA GLN A 122 -15.93 3.65 -9.13
C GLN A 122 -15.29 2.37 -8.58
N ASP A 123 -15.72 1.96 -7.39
CA ASP A 123 -15.27 0.73 -6.74
C ASP A 123 -16.10 -0.46 -7.22
N HIS A 124 -15.42 -1.57 -7.53
CA HIS A 124 -16.03 -2.82 -7.93
C HIS A 124 -15.40 -3.97 -7.15
N LEU A 125 -16.25 -4.91 -6.74
CA LEU A 125 -15.82 -6.20 -6.21
C LEU A 125 -15.99 -7.25 -7.32
N MET A 126 -14.89 -7.86 -7.73
CA MET A 126 -14.89 -8.87 -8.79
C MET A 126 -13.81 -9.93 -8.58
N SER A 127 -13.90 -11.02 -9.35
CA SER A 127 -12.83 -12.01 -9.42
C SER A 127 -11.71 -11.52 -10.35
N PHE A 128 -10.53 -12.14 -10.26
CA PHE A 128 -9.43 -11.81 -11.17
C PHE A 128 -9.82 -12.04 -12.65
N SER A 129 -10.54 -13.13 -12.94
CA SER A 129 -11.08 -13.41 -14.28
C SER A 129 -12.10 -12.35 -14.73
N GLY A 130 -12.96 -11.87 -13.81
CA GLY A 130 -13.90 -10.78 -14.08
C GLY A 130 -13.18 -9.46 -14.40
N PHE A 131 -12.12 -9.15 -13.67
CA PHE A 131 -11.23 -8.02 -13.93
C PHE A 131 -10.60 -8.10 -15.31
N LEU A 132 -9.97 -9.22 -15.66
CA LEU A 132 -9.35 -9.38 -16.97
C LEU A 132 -10.35 -9.25 -18.11
N SER A 133 -11.55 -9.81 -17.95
CA SER A 133 -12.61 -9.71 -18.96
C SER A 133 -13.06 -8.26 -19.13
N SER A 134 -13.34 -7.57 -18.01
CA SER A 134 -13.79 -6.16 -18.02
C SER A 134 -12.71 -5.23 -18.59
N ALA A 135 -11.45 -5.45 -18.26
CA ALA A 135 -10.32 -4.67 -18.77
C ALA A 135 -10.08 -4.89 -20.27
N ARG A 136 -10.32 -6.11 -20.79
CA ARG A 136 -10.21 -6.42 -22.22
C ARG A 136 -11.34 -5.84 -23.05
N GLU A 137 -12.54 -5.79 -22.50
CA GLU A 137 -13.73 -5.24 -23.16
C GLU A 137 -13.77 -3.71 -23.12
N ASP A 138 -13.03 -3.08 -22.21
CA ASP A 138 -12.96 -1.62 -22.10
C ASP A 138 -11.88 -1.02 -23.02
N PRO A 139 -12.25 -0.34 -24.11
CA PRO A 139 -11.29 0.30 -25.01
C PRO A 139 -10.50 1.43 -24.35
N GLY A 140 -10.99 1.98 -23.23
CA GLY A 140 -10.27 2.99 -22.45
C GLY A 140 -9.28 2.40 -21.45
N CYS A 141 -9.22 1.07 -21.30
CA CYS A 141 -8.39 0.35 -20.34
C CYS A 141 -8.45 0.96 -18.93
N ARG A 142 -9.65 1.20 -18.38
CA ARG A 142 -9.83 2.03 -17.17
C ARG A 142 -9.83 1.26 -15.86
N TYR A 143 -9.46 -0.01 -15.83
CA TYR A 143 -9.59 -0.85 -14.62
C TYR A 143 -8.25 -1.06 -13.92
N TYR A 144 -8.25 -0.84 -12.60
CA TYR A 144 -7.08 -0.99 -11.74
C TYR A 144 -7.40 -1.88 -10.53
N LEU A 145 -6.81 -3.08 -10.52
CA LEU A 145 -6.95 -4.07 -9.45
C LEU A 145 -6.05 -3.72 -8.26
N GLN A 146 -6.61 -3.85 -7.06
CA GLN A 146 -5.96 -3.61 -5.78
C GLN A 146 -6.38 -4.70 -4.79
N ALA A 147 -5.86 -5.91 -4.97
CA ALA A 147 -6.30 -7.05 -4.20
C ALA A 147 -5.37 -7.26 -2.98
N PRO A 148 -5.86 -7.16 -1.73
CA PRO A 148 -5.09 -7.69 -0.61
C PRO A 148 -4.93 -9.20 -0.82
N ILE A 149 -3.69 -9.68 -0.77
CA ILE A 149 -3.35 -11.10 -0.84
C ILE A 149 -3.43 -11.69 0.57
N VAL A 150 -2.86 -10.97 1.54
CA VAL A 150 -2.91 -11.30 2.96
C VAL A 150 -2.90 -10.01 3.79
N LEU A 151 -3.72 -9.99 4.82
CA LEU A 151 -3.71 -9.01 5.90
C LEU A 151 -3.24 -9.71 7.17
N ARG A 152 -2.29 -9.11 7.87
CA ARG A 152 -1.69 -9.62 9.09
C ARG A 152 -1.90 -8.60 10.20
N SER A 153 -2.56 -9.01 11.27
CA SER A 153 -2.87 -8.15 12.41
C SER A 153 -2.61 -8.90 13.73
N PRO A 154 -1.99 -8.26 14.73
CA PRO A 154 -1.88 -8.88 16.05
C PRO A 154 -3.27 -8.99 16.69
N ASP A 155 -3.57 -10.14 17.30
CA ASP A 155 -4.70 -10.31 18.21
C ASP A 155 -4.41 -9.66 19.57
N ASP A 156 -5.37 -9.71 20.49
CA ASP A 156 -5.25 -9.17 21.86
C ASP A 156 -4.10 -9.80 22.69
N ARG A 157 -3.52 -10.92 22.22
CA ARG A 157 -2.40 -11.62 22.83
C ARG A 157 -1.07 -11.33 22.13
N GLY A 158 -1.09 -10.49 21.10
CA GLY A 158 0.07 -10.18 20.26
C GLY A 158 0.42 -11.28 19.26
N ILE A 159 -0.45 -12.27 19.05
CA ILE A 159 -0.27 -13.32 18.04
C ILE A 159 -0.74 -12.77 16.70
N ILE A 160 0.07 -12.91 15.65
CA ILE A 160 -0.30 -12.43 14.32
C ILE A 160 -1.35 -13.36 13.71
N GLU A 161 -2.56 -12.83 13.50
CA GLU A 161 -3.62 -13.45 12.70
C GLU A 161 -3.43 -13.12 11.23
N GLU A 162 -3.55 -14.14 10.37
CA GLU A 162 -3.42 -13.99 8.92
C GLU A 162 -4.77 -14.18 8.22
N ASN A 163 -5.27 -13.09 7.65
CA ASN A 163 -6.47 -13.05 6.84
C ASN A 163 -6.08 -13.12 5.36
N TRP A 164 -5.99 -14.35 4.87
CA TRP A 164 -5.69 -14.66 3.48
C TRP A 164 -6.88 -14.42 2.55
N SER A 165 -6.61 -13.87 1.36
CA SER A 165 -7.61 -13.76 0.31
C SER A 165 -8.21 -15.12 -0.03
N LYS A 166 -9.55 -15.15 -0.19
CA LYS A 166 -10.26 -16.35 -0.66
C LYS A 166 -10.10 -16.54 -2.18
N GLY A 167 -9.65 -15.50 -2.89
CA GLY A 167 -9.49 -15.48 -4.34
C GLY A 167 -8.20 -16.08 -4.87
N ILE A 168 -7.35 -16.65 -4.01
CA ILE A 168 -6.01 -17.16 -4.36
C ILE A 168 -5.83 -18.59 -3.87
N ASP A 169 -5.04 -19.37 -4.61
CA ASP A 169 -4.72 -20.75 -4.26
C ASP A 169 -3.49 -20.88 -3.34
N GLY A 170 -3.13 -22.12 -2.99
CA GLY A 170 -1.94 -22.41 -2.15
C GLY A 170 -0.61 -22.04 -2.81
N THR A 171 -0.54 -22.00 -4.15
CA THR A 171 0.66 -21.64 -4.89
C THR A 171 0.96 -20.16 -4.74
N LEU A 172 -0.05 -19.31 -4.97
CA LEU A 172 0.13 -17.86 -4.85
C LEU A 172 0.33 -17.43 -3.38
N ARG A 173 -0.28 -18.15 -2.43
CA ARG A 173 0.02 -17.98 -1.00
C ARG A 173 1.48 -18.26 -0.68
N ALA A 174 2.01 -19.36 -1.21
CA ALA A 174 3.40 -19.74 -0.96
C ALA A 174 4.39 -18.73 -1.56
N ASP A 175 4.12 -18.22 -2.77
CA ASP A 175 4.90 -17.14 -3.40
C ASP A 175 4.97 -15.88 -2.50
N CYS A 176 3.90 -15.60 -1.76
CA CYS A 176 3.72 -14.40 -0.93
C CYS A 176 4.05 -14.59 0.55
N ASP A 177 4.57 -15.75 0.97
CA ASP A 177 4.89 -15.99 2.37
C ASP A 177 6.08 -16.94 2.56
N ARG A 178 5.97 -18.16 2.03
CA ARG A 178 7.02 -19.17 2.16
C ARG A 178 8.27 -18.79 1.39
N ASP A 179 8.08 -18.28 0.17
CA ASP A 179 9.18 -18.03 -0.77
C ASP A 179 9.75 -16.60 -0.62
N VAL A 180 9.28 -15.85 0.38
CA VAL A 180 9.79 -14.52 0.72
C VAL A 180 11.11 -14.64 1.48
N ASP A 181 12.09 -13.81 1.14
CA ASP A 181 13.35 -13.69 1.89
C ASP A 181 13.08 -12.98 3.24
N ARG A 182 12.66 -13.79 4.23
CA ARG A 182 12.33 -13.30 5.58
C ARG A 182 13.52 -12.67 6.26
N THR A 183 14.73 -13.17 6.03
CA THR A 183 15.95 -12.58 6.61
C THR A 183 16.16 -11.16 6.13
N LYS A 184 15.97 -10.88 4.83
CA LYS A 184 16.03 -9.49 4.32
C LYS A 184 14.87 -8.64 4.84
N LEU A 185 13.66 -9.19 4.91
CA LEU A 185 12.50 -8.48 5.43
C LEU A 185 12.68 -8.07 6.91
N GLU A 186 13.21 -8.98 7.73
CA GLU A 186 13.53 -8.72 9.15
C GLU A 186 14.66 -7.70 9.29
N ALA A 187 15.70 -7.77 8.47
CA ALA A 187 16.78 -6.79 8.45
C ALA A 187 16.28 -5.38 8.07
N LEU A 188 15.37 -5.29 7.09
CA LEU A 188 14.69 -4.04 6.73
C LEU A 188 13.86 -3.51 7.90
N GLY A 189 13.08 -4.37 8.54
CA GLY A 189 12.27 -4.02 9.72
C GLY A 189 13.13 -3.50 10.87
N ALA A 190 14.24 -4.19 11.18
CA ALA A 190 15.16 -3.79 12.23
C ALA A 190 15.87 -2.46 11.92
N ALA A 191 16.36 -2.28 10.69
CA ALA A 191 17.06 -1.06 10.28
C ALA A 191 16.13 0.17 10.31
N GLY A 192 14.92 0.04 9.77
CA GLY A 192 13.94 1.11 9.72
C GLY A 192 13.10 1.27 10.98
N GLN A 193 13.27 0.38 11.97
CA GLN A 193 12.37 0.28 13.13
C GLN A 193 10.90 0.14 12.72
N PHE A 194 10.66 -0.57 11.62
CA PHE A 194 9.32 -0.83 11.13
C PHE A 194 8.63 -1.85 12.03
N GLY A 195 7.31 -1.71 12.17
CA GLY A 195 6.48 -2.72 12.81
C GLY A 195 6.44 -4.01 11.99
N ASN A 196 5.53 -4.91 12.39
CA ASN A 196 5.36 -6.18 11.70
C ASN A 196 4.86 -5.97 10.26
N TRP A 197 5.29 -6.86 9.36
CA TRP A 197 4.77 -6.94 8.00
C TRP A 197 3.27 -7.24 8.02
N SER A 198 2.46 -6.20 7.85
CA SER A 198 1.01 -6.24 8.07
C SER A 198 0.19 -6.57 6.83
N ARG A 199 0.77 -6.49 5.62
CA ARG A 199 0.00 -6.65 4.38
C ARG A 199 0.88 -7.03 3.20
N SER A 200 0.34 -7.88 2.34
CA SER A 200 0.78 -7.98 0.93
C SER A 200 -0.38 -7.65 0.02
N GLN A 201 -0.15 -6.79 -0.97
CA GLN A 201 -1.19 -6.31 -1.87
C GLN A 201 -0.73 -6.43 -3.32
N LEU A 202 -1.60 -6.98 -4.16
CA LEU A 202 -1.41 -7.09 -5.60
C LEU A 202 -2.04 -5.89 -6.28
N PHE A 203 -1.22 -5.19 -7.07
CA PHE A 203 -1.65 -4.08 -7.91
C PHE A 203 -1.48 -4.46 -9.37
N VAL A 204 -2.55 -4.41 -10.16
CA VAL A 204 -2.53 -4.68 -11.61
C VAL A 204 -3.37 -3.63 -12.31
N GLY A 205 -2.77 -2.84 -13.19
CA GLY A 205 -3.46 -1.75 -13.89
C GLY A 205 -2.95 -1.54 -15.30
N PRO A 206 -3.63 -0.71 -16.10
CA PRO A 206 -3.17 -0.30 -17.41
C PRO A 206 -1.85 0.47 -17.32
N VAL A 207 -1.14 0.54 -18.45
CA VAL A 207 -0.06 1.50 -18.63
C VAL A 207 -0.61 2.91 -18.40
N GLY A 208 0.11 3.73 -17.63
CA GLY A 208 -0.32 5.09 -17.29
C GLY A 208 -1.36 5.16 -16.17
N THR A 209 -1.51 4.11 -15.35
CA THR A 209 -2.28 4.18 -14.08
C THR A 209 -1.75 5.30 -13.21
N LEU A 210 -2.61 6.24 -12.80
CA LEU A 210 -2.26 7.37 -11.94
C LEU A 210 -2.85 7.21 -10.53
N GLY A 211 -1.97 6.97 -9.56
CA GLY A 211 -2.27 7.16 -8.14
C GLY A 211 -2.11 8.63 -7.74
N PHE A 212 -3.00 9.14 -6.90
CA PHE A 212 -2.85 10.48 -6.32
C PHE A 212 -1.78 10.47 -5.23
N GLY A 213 -1.15 11.61 -4.99
CA GLY A 213 -0.25 11.78 -3.84
C GLY A 213 -0.99 11.51 -2.54
N HIS A 214 -0.52 10.52 -1.79
CA HIS A 214 -1.05 10.11 -0.49
C HIS A 214 0.10 9.64 0.41
N PHE A 215 -0.20 9.44 1.69
CA PHE A 215 0.71 8.90 2.68
C PHE A 215 0.04 7.68 3.32
N ASP A 216 0.81 6.59 3.43
CA ASP A 216 0.43 5.34 4.09
C ASP A 216 1.04 5.26 5.50
#